data_AF-A0ABC9NNY8-F1
#
_entry.id   AF-A0ABC9NNY8-F1
#
_cell.length_a   1.000
_cell.length_b   1.000
_cell.length_c   1.000
_cell.angle_alpha   90.00
_cell.angle_beta   90.00
_cell.angle_gamma   90.00
#
_symmetry.space_group_name_H-M   'P 1'
#
loop_
_entity.id
_entity.type
_entity.pdbx_description
1 polymer ?
#
loop_
_entity_poly.entity_id
_entity_poly.type
_entity_poly.pdbx_seq_one_letter_code
_entity_poly.pdbx_strand_id
1 'polypeptide(L)'
;MNRNRPYIFRRTLLSLLISSLIYSVQGRAYTQYVYDSVSDEFVTGQQTVRPGGTTTNNIIYSSGIQYVEGGAAIGSILQGGEQIVRQEGEVYGTIIENGGTQRVEFGGDNVSIDNTTINRGGTQIVGNTGSVVTNTHINSAGEQKVYGNGRAEKTDINGGKQTLEFSTAYDTTIQNGGMQSVFRESSAEKTTINAGGVQDVRETGSKAVDTIINSNGVQEIHDGGEALTTHIYGGAQYIDGGIADDTYIHSGTQNIDRGGKATNTYIYNGKQIVRERGTAINTTIHQGGEQEIYGTASNTNIYGTQYVNNGAIADITVINNGGKQLVKTGGKALNTTISSGGVLEVYDGAIANDVDQKSGGALITSTNSSISGKNSNGKSFSVNAGHADSVVLENSGLLTVKATGNATNTTVMLPAY
;
A
#
# COMPACT_ATOMS: atom_id res chain seq x y z
N MET A 1 -10.04 -19.83 59.72
CA MET A 1 -11.08 -20.78 59.28
C MET A 1 -11.73 -20.25 58.00
N ASN A 2 -11.79 -21.09 56.95
CA ASN A 2 -12.50 -20.95 55.65
C ASN A 2 -12.16 -19.73 54.76
N ARG A 3 -11.31 -19.86 53.72
CA ARG A 3 -11.39 -20.52 52.38
C ARG A 3 -12.15 -19.73 51.28
N ASN A 4 -11.35 -19.37 50.26
CA ASN A 4 -11.61 -19.31 48.80
C ASN A 4 -12.26 -18.08 48.13
N ARG A 5 -11.38 -17.24 47.54
CA ARG A 5 -11.13 -16.95 46.10
C ARG A 5 -12.27 -16.73 45.06
N PRO A 6 -11.97 -16.00 43.95
CA PRO A 6 -12.88 -15.15 43.18
C PRO A 6 -13.46 -15.78 41.90
N TYR A 7 -14.53 -15.20 41.36
CA TYR A 7 -15.07 -15.56 40.04
C TYR A 7 -14.24 -14.93 38.90
N ILE A 8 -13.48 -15.80 38.23
CA ILE A 8 -12.79 -15.58 36.96
C ILE A 8 -13.68 -16.13 35.82
N PHE A 9 -13.66 -15.45 34.69
CA PHE A 9 -14.07 -15.86 33.33
C PHE A 9 -14.53 -17.33 33.14
N ARG A 10 -15.77 -17.52 32.67
CA ARG A 10 -16.20 -18.78 32.01
C ARG A 10 -16.23 -18.59 30.49
N ARG A 11 -15.11 -18.86 29.83
CA ARG A 11 -15.05 -19.32 28.43
C ARG A 11 -13.80 -20.20 28.29
N THR A 12 -13.97 -21.52 28.39
CA THR A 12 -13.12 -22.60 27.84
C THR A 12 -13.41 -23.87 28.62
N LEU A 13 -14.36 -24.69 28.14
CA LEU A 13 -14.47 -26.12 28.51
C LEU A 13 -15.46 -26.90 27.62
N LEU A 14 -15.81 -26.38 26.43
CA LEU A 14 -16.62 -27.12 25.44
C LEU A 14 -15.77 -27.72 24.29
N SER A 15 -14.46 -27.47 24.26
CA SER A 15 -13.55 -27.97 23.21
C SER A 15 -12.81 -29.27 23.57
N LEU A 16 -13.06 -29.86 24.75
CA LEU A 16 -12.41 -31.10 25.21
C LEU A 16 -13.39 -32.26 25.50
N LEU A 17 -14.69 -32.06 25.28
CA LEU A 17 -15.71 -33.11 25.46
C LEU A 17 -16.17 -33.77 24.14
N ILE A 18 -15.63 -33.35 23.00
CA ILE A 18 -15.92 -33.97 21.69
C ILE A 18 -14.90 -35.08 21.36
N SER A 19 -13.68 -35.05 21.91
CA SER A 19 -12.64 -36.05 21.58
C SER A 19 -12.88 -37.44 22.21
N SER A 20 -13.70 -37.56 23.25
CA SER A 20 -13.97 -38.85 23.93
C SER A 20 -15.29 -39.51 23.57
N LEU A 21 -16.09 -38.95 22.65
CA LEU A 21 -17.33 -39.56 22.14
C LEU A 21 -17.19 -40.12 20.70
N ILE A 22 -15.98 -40.06 20.12
CA ILE A 22 -15.71 -40.45 18.71
C ILE A 22 -15.11 -41.87 18.58
N TYR A 23 -14.92 -42.61 19.68
CA TYR A 23 -14.46 -44.02 19.60
C TYR A 23 -15.58 -45.03 19.31
N SER A 24 -16.51 -44.68 18.41
CA SER A 24 -17.33 -45.65 17.68
C SER A 24 -17.81 -45.10 16.33
N VAL A 25 -16.89 -44.97 15.36
CA VAL A 25 -17.26 -44.73 13.96
C VAL A 25 -16.74 -45.89 13.11
N GLN A 26 -17.41 -47.04 13.22
CA GLN A 26 -17.47 -48.00 12.11
C GLN A 26 -18.73 -47.70 11.30
N GLY A 27 -18.55 -47.21 10.07
CA GLY A 27 -19.58 -47.16 9.04
C GLY A 27 -20.63 -46.05 9.16
N ARG A 28 -20.30 -44.82 8.73
CA ARG A 28 -21.31 -43.95 8.10
C ARG A 28 -21.00 -43.91 6.62
N ALA A 29 -21.84 -44.55 5.81
CA ALA A 29 -21.84 -44.38 4.38
C ALA A 29 -22.29 -42.95 4.09
N TYR A 30 -21.46 -42.16 3.40
CA TYR A 30 -21.89 -40.89 2.83
C TYR A 30 -22.54 -41.19 1.47
N THR A 31 -23.44 -40.31 1.03
CA THR A 31 -24.12 -40.48 -0.24
C THR A 31 -23.14 -40.16 -1.37
N GLN A 32 -22.75 -41.19 -2.13
CA GLN A 32 -21.75 -41.03 -3.19
C GLN A 32 -22.24 -40.10 -4.31
N TYR A 33 -23.51 -40.20 -4.70
CA TYR A 33 -24.12 -39.33 -5.70
C TYR A 33 -25.38 -38.68 -5.12
N VAL A 34 -25.34 -37.37 -4.96
CA VAL A 34 -26.43 -36.58 -4.36
C VAL A 34 -27.25 -35.95 -5.49
N TYR A 35 -28.50 -36.39 -5.64
CA TYR A 35 -29.47 -35.84 -6.61
C TYR A 35 -30.62 -35.07 -5.94
N ASP A 36 -30.80 -35.27 -4.63
CA ASP A 36 -31.76 -34.55 -3.77
C ASP A 36 -31.00 -33.89 -2.62
N SER A 37 -31.54 -33.83 -1.41
CA SER A 37 -30.87 -33.23 -0.24
C SER A 37 -30.26 -34.28 0.69
N VAL A 38 -29.02 -34.05 1.11
CA VAL A 38 -28.37 -34.76 2.24
C VAL A 38 -27.77 -33.77 3.21
N SER A 39 -27.68 -34.13 4.49
CA SER A 39 -27.10 -33.26 5.51
C SER A 39 -26.25 -34.01 6.53
N ASP A 40 -25.32 -33.28 7.14
CA ASP A 40 -24.51 -33.73 8.29
C ASP A 40 -23.74 -35.04 8.01
N GLU A 41 -23.34 -35.26 6.75
CA GLU A 41 -22.57 -36.42 6.37
C GLU A 41 -21.08 -36.23 6.65
N PHE A 42 -20.42 -37.34 7.01
CA PHE A 42 -18.97 -37.42 7.14
C PHE A 42 -18.39 -38.05 5.88
N VAL A 43 -17.83 -37.22 5.01
CA VAL A 43 -17.27 -37.64 3.72
C VAL A 43 -15.81 -38.07 3.94
N THR A 44 -15.56 -39.38 3.88
CA THR A 44 -14.21 -39.98 3.97
C THR A 44 -13.76 -40.62 2.65
N GLY A 45 -14.58 -40.53 1.61
CA GLY A 45 -14.26 -40.95 0.24
C GLY A 45 -14.81 -39.91 -0.75
N GLN A 46 -15.09 -40.30 -1.99
CA GLN A 46 -15.63 -39.40 -3.01
C GLN A 46 -17.16 -39.25 -2.93
N GLN A 47 -17.66 -38.04 -2.66
CA GLN A 47 -19.04 -37.60 -2.85
C GLN A 47 -19.15 -36.70 -4.09
N THR A 48 -20.21 -36.84 -4.89
CA THR A 48 -20.51 -35.96 -6.02
C THR A 48 -21.92 -35.40 -5.89
N VAL A 49 -22.02 -34.08 -5.77
CA VAL A 49 -23.28 -33.34 -5.80
C VAL A 49 -23.62 -33.05 -7.25
N ARG A 50 -24.69 -33.68 -7.75
CA ARG A 50 -25.14 -33.60 -9.14
C ARG A 50 -26.20 -32.49 -9.31
N PRO A 51 -26.61 -32.15 -10.55
CA PRO A 51 -27.69 -31.20 -10.76
C PRO A 51 -28.96 -31.57 -10.00
N GLY A 52 -29.56 -30.62 -9.29
CA GLY A 52 -30.69 -30.81 -8.39
C GLY A 52 -30.32 -31.25 -6.96
N GLY A 53 -29.09 -31.74 -6.77
CA GLY A 53 -28.58 -32.17 -5.47
C GLY A 53 -28.19 -31.00 -4.57
N THR A 54 -28.37 -31.16 -3.26
CA THR A 54 -27.93 -30.22 -2.21
C THR A 54 -27.29 -30.97 -1.05
N THR A 55 -26.13 -30.51 -0.60
CA THR A 55 -25.49 -30.97 0.64
C THR A 55 -25.49 -29.85 1.67
N THR A 56 -25.78 -30.16 2.93
CA THR A 56 -25.82 -29.18 4.02
C THR A 56 -25.01 -29.65 5.22
N ASN A 57 -24.08 -28.82 5.72
CA ASN A 57 -23.26 -29.10 6.91
C ASN A 57 -22.39 -30.37 6.82
N ASN A 58 -22.02 -30.80 5.60
CA ASN A 58 -21.18 -31.98 5.43
C ASN A 58 -19.74 -31.68 5.90
N ILE A 59 -19.13 -32.65 6.59
CA ILE A 59 -17.74 -32.59 7.04
C ILE A 59 -16.90 -33.49 6.13
N ILE A 60 -15.89 -32.92 5.48
CA ILE A 60 -15.04 -33.59 4.51
C ILE A 60 -13.66 -33.78 5.14
N TYR A 61 -13.36 -35.03 5.54
CA TYR A 61 -12.14 -35.40 6.26
C TYR A 61 -10.97 -35.68 5.32
N SER A 62 -9.76 -35.91 5.86
CA SER A 62 -8.48 -36.02 5.12
C SER A 62 -8.42 -36.96 3.92
N SER A 63 -9.33 -37.94 3.78
CA SER A 63 -9.43 -38.83 2.61
C SER A 63 -10.68 -38.58 1.76
N GLY A 64 -11.53 -37.66 2.20
CA GLY A 64 -12.77 -37.28 1.55
C GLY A 64 -12.54 -36.25 0.44
N ILE A 65 -13.27 -36.41 -0.64
CA ILE A 65 -13.36 -35.45 -1.74
C ILE A 65 -14.83 -35.22 -2.04
N GLN A 66 -15.27 -33.97 -2.02
CA GLN A 66 -16.59 -33.60 -2.50
C GLN A 66 -16.46 -32.86 -3.84
N TYR A 67 -17.05 -33.43 -4.89
CA TYR A 67 -17.24 -32.74 -6.16
C TYR A 67 -18.61 -32.06 -6.15
N VAL A 68 -18.65 -30.77 -6.44
CA VAL A 68 -19.89 -30.00 -6.64
C VAL A 68 -20.03 -29.73 -8.14
N GLU A 69 -20.91 -30.49 -8.80
CA GLU A 69 -21.10 -30.54 -10.25
C GLU A 69 -22.56 -30.22 -10.60
N GLY A 70 -22.88 -28.94 -10.81
CA GLY A 70 -24.24 -28.46 -11.10
C GLY A 70 -25.23 -28.50 -9.92
N GLY A 71 -24.81 -29.02 -8.76
CA GLY A 71 -25.58 -28.99 -7.52
C GLY A 71 -25.07 -27.96 -6.52
N ALA A 72 -25.62 -27.97 -5.31
CA ALA A 72 -25.31 -27.01 -4.25
C ALA A 72 -24.62 -27.65 -3.01
N ALA A 73 -23.64 -26.96 -2.44
CA ALA A 73 -23.03 -27.32 -1.16
C ALA A 73 -23.07 -26.14 -0.18
N ILE A 74 -23.76 -26.31 0.94
CA ILE A 74 -24.06 -25.26 1.91
C ILE A 74 -23.41 -25.62 3.25
N GLY A 75 -22.55 -24.76 3.78
CA GLY A 75 -21.95 -24.93 5.10
C GLY A 75 -20.99 -26.12 5.22
N SER A 76 -20.33 -26.51 4.12
CA SER A 76 -19.36 -27.61 4.16
C SER A 76 -18.16 -27.27 5.03
N ILE A 77 -17.64 -28.23 5.80
CA ILE A 77 -16.44 -28.07 6.63
C ILE A 77 -15.34 -29.00 6.13
N LEU A 78 -14.26 -28.44 5.61
CA LEU A 78 -13.11 -29.18 5.08
C LEU A 78 -12.07 -29.35 6.18
N GLN A 79 -12.02 -30.53 6.80
CA GLN A 79 -11.08 -30.90 7.87
C GLN A 79 -10.00 -31.84 7.32
N GLY A 80 -9.11 -31.28 6.50
CA GLY A 80 -8.08 -32.02 5.78
C GLY A 80 -8.51 -32.57 4.42
N GLY A 81 -9.82 -32.63 4.14
CA GLY A 81 -10.35 -33.10 2.85
C GLY A 81 -10.48 -32.01 1.79
N GLU A 82 -10.94 -32.40 0.60
CA GLU A 82 -11.02 -31.49 -0.56
C GLU A 82 -12.47 -31.27 -1.02
N GLN A 83 -12.82 -30.01 -1.33
CA GLN A 83 -14.03 -29.67 -2.09
C GLN A 83 -13.63 -29.10 -3.44
N ILE A 84 -14.09 -29.75 -4.51
CA ILE A 84 -13.79 -29.39 -5.89
C ILE A 84 -15.08 -28.89 -6.53
N VAL A 85 -15.08 -27.62 -6.94
CA VAL A 85 -16.24 -26.97 -7.57
C VAL A 85 -16.03 -26.94 -9.08
N ARG A 86 -17.02 -27.45 -9.81
CA ARG A 86 -17.04 -27.61 -11.28
C ARG A 86 -18.26 -26.89 -11.86
N GLN A 87 -18.43 -26.98 -13.18
CA GLN A 87 -19.50 -26.31 -13.95
C GLN A 87 -20.84 -26.25 -13.21
N GLU A 88 -21.43 -25.05 -13.16
CA GLU A 88 -22.73 -24.76 -12.50
C GLU A 88 -22.80 -25.12 -11.00
N GLY A 89 -21.67 -25.42 -10.36
CA GLY A 89 -21.61 -25.71 -8.93
C GLY A 89 -21.84 -24.45 -8.10
N GLU A 90 -22.73 -24.56 -7.10
CA GLU A 90 -23.02 -23.48 -6.15
C GLU A 90 -22.50 -23.86 -4.77
N VAL A 91 -21.67 -23.00 -4.18
CA VAL A 91 -21.11 -23.23 -2.85
C VAL A 91 -21.29 -22.00 -1.99
N TYR A 92 -21.82 -22.21 -0.78
CA TYR A 92 -22.05 -21.15 0.17
C TYR A 92 -21.56 -21.53 1.57
N GLY A 93 -20.76 -20.66 2.19
CA GLY A 93 -20.43 -20.79 3.61
C GLY A 93 -19.45 -21.92 3.93
N THR A 94 -18.59 -22.32 2.99
CA THR A 94 -17.58 -23.36 3.27
C THR A 94 -16.56 -22.87 4.31
N ILE A 95 -16.26 -23.72 5.29
CA ILE A 95 -15.18 -23.52 6.26
C ILE A 95 -14.02 -24.44 5.90
N ILE A 96 -12.84 -23.88 5.70
CA ILE A 96 -11.62 -24.63 5.33
C ILE A 96 -10.63 -24.58 6.48
N GLU A 97 -10.22 -25.73 7.01
CA GLU A 97 -9.32 -25.80 8.17
C GLU A 97 -8.47 -27.08 8.20
N ASN A 98 -7.42 -27.09 9.01
CA ASN A 98 -6.65 -28.30 9.33
C ASN A 98 -6.15 -29.09 8.09
N GLY A 99 -5.67 -28.39 7.07
CA GLY A 99 -5.20 -28.99 5.80
C GLY A 99 -6.28 -29.13 4.72
N GLY A 100 -7.52 -28.74 5.01
CA GLY A 100 -8.61 -28.78 4.03
C GLY A 100 -8.32 -27.87 2.83
N THR A 101 -8.87 -28.24 1.67
CA THR A 101 -8.67 -27.48 0.42
C THR A 101 -9.98 -27.30 -0.33
N GLN A 102 -10.31 -26.07 -0.71
CA GLN A 102 -11.35 -25.81 -1.72
C GLN A 102 -10.67 -25.42 -3.04
N ARG A 103 -11.10 -26.01 -4.15
CA ARG A 103 -10.53 -25.77 -5.48
C ARG A 103 -11.63 -25.50 -6.50
N VAL A 104 -11.39 -24.54 -7.39
CA VAL A 104 -12.21 -24.31 -8.60
C VAL A 104 -11.47 -24.87 -9.82
N GLU A 105 -12.10 -25.79 -10.55
CA GLU A 105 -11.50 -26.50 -11.70
C GLU A 105 -11.91 -25.95 -13.08
N PHE A 106 -11.15 -26.34 -14.12
CA PHE A 106 -11.40 -25.97 -15.52
C PHE A 106 -12.78 -26.42 -16.01
N GLY A 107 -13.48 -25.54 -16.75
CA GLY A 107 -14.87 -25.76 -17.18
C GLY A 107 -15.93 -25.28 -16.18
N GLY A 108 -15.52 -24.60 -15.09
CA GLY A 108 -16.37 -23.95 -14.10
C GLY A 108 -17.15 -22.73 -14.61
N ASP A 109 -17.66 -22.75 -15.84
CA ASP A 109 -18.58 -21.72 -16.31
C ASP A 109 -19.78 -21.66 -15.35
N ASN A 110 -20.19 -20.45 -14.95
CA ASN A 110 -21.27 -20.19 -14.00
C ASN A 110 -21.10 -20.82 -12.60
N VAL A 111 -19.86 -20.95 -12.10
CA VAL A 111 -19.63 -21.30 -10.69
C VAL A 111 -19.89 -20.10 -9.78
N SER A 112 -20.58 -20.34 -8.67
CA SER A 112 -20.81 -19.36 -7.61
C SER A 112 -20.23 -19.90 -6.30
N ILE A 113 -19.22 -19.22 -5.75
CA ILE A 113 -18.63 -19.55 -4.45
C ILE A 113 -18.66 -18.31 -3.59
N ASP A 114 -19.43 -18.36 -2.51
CA ASP A 114 -19.65 -17.22 -1.65
C ASP A 114 -19.42 -17.55 -0.17
N ASN A 115 -18.98 -16.55 0.58
CA ASN A 115 -18.86 -16.59 2.04
C ASN A 115 -17.95 -17.71 2.56
N THR A 116 -16.85 -17.99 1.87
CA THR A 116 -15.88 -18.99 2.32
C THR A 116 -15.05 -18.46 3.48
N THR A 117 -14.88 -19.23 4.55
CA THR A 117 -13.99 -18.92 5.67
C THR A 117 -12.77 -19.84 5.64
N ILE A 118 -11.57 -19.26 5.56
CA ILE A 118 -10.31 -19.99 5.53
C ILE A 118 -9.59 -19.79 6.86
N ASN A 119 -9.53 -20.86 7.65
CA ASN A 119 -8.87 -20.89 8.95
C ASN A 119 -7.45 -21.45 8.83
N ARG A 120 -6.76 -21.54 9.97
CA ARG A 120 -5.40 -22.08 10.08
C ARG A 120 -5.23 -23.39 9.30
N GLY A 121 -4.27 -23.38 8.38
CA GLY A 121 -3.92 -24.54 7.55
C GLY A 121 -4.93 -24.88 6.47
N GLY A 122 -6.02 -24.11 6.32
CA GLY A 122 -6.94 -24.23 5.20
C GLY A 122 -6.41 -23.49 3.97
N THR A 123 -6.78 -23.96 2.78
CA THR A 123 -6.42 -23.31 1.52
C THR A 123 -7.61 -23.23 0.56
N GLN A 124 -7.85 -22.07 -0.03
CA GLN A 124 -8.72 -21.91 -1.20
C GLN A 124 -7.87 -21.64 -2.43
N ILE A 125 -8.11 -22.38 -3.51
CA ILE A 125 -7.44 -22.23 -4.81
C ILE A 125 -8.47 -21.81 -5.84
N VAL A 126 -8.32 -20.59 -6.34
CA VAL A 126 -9.18 -19.95 -7.34
C VAL A 126 -8.40 -19.87 -8.64
N GLY A 127 -8.63 -20.80 -9.57
CA GLY A 127 -7.89 -20.86 -10.83
C GLY A 127 -8.78 -20.71 -12.07
N ASN A 128 -8.18 -20.32 -13.19
CA ASN A 128 -8.72 -20.33 -14.55
C ASN A 128 -9.73 -19.22 -14.87
N THR A 129 -9.87 -18.94 -16.18
CA THR A 129 -10.81 -17.94 -16.72
C THR A 129 -12.25 -18.27 -16.30
N GLY A 130 -12.94 -17.29 -15.69
CA GLY A 130 -14.36 -17.39 -15.32
C GLY A 130 -14.64 -17.75 -13.85
N SER A 131 -13.64 -18.22 -13.10
CA SER A 131 -13.78 -18.52 -11.68
C SER A 131 -13.85 -17.23 -10.86
N VAL A 132 -15.01 -16.96 -10.27
CA VAL A 132 -15.23 -15.84 -9.35
C VAL A 132 -15.56 -16.37 -7.96
N VAL A 133 -14.84 -15.89 -6.96
CA VAL A 133 -15.20 -16.10 -5.55
C VAL A 133 -15.50 -14.78 -4.87
N THR A 134 -16.51 -14.77 -4.01
CA THR A 134 -16.96 -13.55 -3.31
C THR A 134 -16.95 -13.73 -1.79
N ASN A 135 -16.77 -12.62 -1.06
CA ASN A 135 -16.91 -12.54 0.40
C ASN A 135 -16.05 -13.59 1.15
N THR A 136 -14.82 -13.82 0.69
CA THR A 136 -13.90 -14.75 1.35
C THR A 136 -13.29 -14.12 2.59
N HIS A 137 -13.32 -14.82 3.72
CA HIS A 137 -12.70 -14.40 4.98
C HIS A 137 -11.47 -15.26 5.27
N ILE A 138 -10.29 -14.65 5.30
CA ILE A 138 -9.03 -15.36 5.54
C ILE A 138 -8.53 -15.03 6.95
N ASN A 139 -8.69 -15.97 7.87
CA ASN A 139 -8.20 -15.85 9.23
C ASN A 139 -6.70 -16.20 9.31
N SER A 140 -6.10 -16.00 10.50
CA SER A 140 -4.69 -16.26 10.74
C SER A 140 -4.23 -17.65 10.26
N ALA A 141 -3.19 -17.65 9.42
CA ALA A 141 -2.62 -18.83 8.77
C ALA A 141 -3.56 -19.61 7.83
N GLY A 142 -4.67 -19.01 7.40
CA GLY A 142 -5.41 -19.41 6.21
C GLY A 142 -4.81 -18.79 4.96
N GLU A 143 -4.98 -19.44 3.81
CA GLU A 143 -4.44 -18.97 2.54
C GLU A 143 -5.48 -19.04 1.41
N GLN A 144 -5.63 -17.95 0.67
CA GLN A 144 -6.29 -17.93 -0.63
C GLN A 144 -5.23 -17.73 -1.72
N LYS A 145 -5.29 -18.56 -2.76
CA LYS A 145 -4.42 -18.44 -3.92
C LYS A 145 -5.27 -18.25 -5.17
N VAL A 146 -5.07 -17.15 -5.87
CA VAL A 146 -5.79 -16.79 -7.08
C VAL A 146 -4.81 -16.85 -8.25
N TYR A 147 -5.14 -17.63 -9.27
CA TYR A 147 -4.26 -17.94 -10.39
C TYR A 147 -4.99 -17.87 -11.74
N GLY A 148 -4.24 -17.58 -12.81
CA GLY A 148 -4.63 -17.87 -14.19
C GLY A 148 -5.99 -17.32 -14.59
N ASN A 149 -6.16 -16.00 -14.59
CA ASN A 149 -7.39 -15.26 -14.83
C ASN A 149 -8.54 -15.51 -13.84
N GLY A 150 -8.27 -16.16 -12.71
CA GLY A 150 -9.22 -16.23 -11.59
C GLY A 150 -9.48 -14.84 -10.98
N ARG A 151 -10.65 -14.67 -10.38
CA ARG A 151 -11.08 -13.41 -9.75
C ARG A 151 -11.57 -13.63 -8.32
N ALA A 152 -11.03 -12.86 -7.39
CA ALA A 152 -11.52 -12.79 -6.01
C ALA A 152 -12.11 -11.40 -5.72
N GLU A 153 -13.33 -11.34 -5.19
CA GLU A 153 -13.98 -10.10 -4.80
C GLU A 153 -14.29 -10.07 -3.31
N LYS A 154 -14.12 -8.91 -2.68
CA LYS A 154 -14.50 -8.68 -1.28
C LYS A 154 -13.84 -9.66 -0.31
N THR A 155 -12.54 -9.88 -0.52
CA THR A 155 -11.76 -10.73 0.39
C THR A 155 -11.36 -9.92 1.62
N ASP A 156 -11.68 -10.40 2.82
CA ASP A 156 -11.19 -9.87 4.10
C ASP A 156 -10.02 -10.72 4.61
N ILE A 157 -8.82 -10.15 4.64
CA ILE A 157 -7.59 -10.79 5.08
C ILE A 157 -7.28 -10.35 6.51
N ASN A 158 -7.69 -11.18 7.48
CA ASN A 158 -7.54 -10.93 8.91
C ASN A 158 -6.45 -11.84 9.51
N GLY A 159 -5.18 -11.48 9.26
CA GLY A 159 -4.00 -12.24 9.68
C GLY A 159 -3.62 -13.42 8.78
N GLY A 160 -4.40 -13.71 7.74
CA GLY A 160 -4.12 -14.72 6.72
C GLY A 160 -3.34 -14.16 5.52
N LYS A 161 -3.33 -14.91 4.42
CA LYS A 161 -2.66 -14.51 3.17
C LYS A 161 -3.54 -14.68 1.94
N GLN A 162 -3.55 -13.69 1.05
CA GLN A 162 -3.99 -13.84 -0.34
C GLN A 162 -2.78 -13.72 -1.27
N THR A 163 -2.64 -14.62 -2.23
CA THR A 163 -1.62 -14.55 -3.29
C THR A 163 -2.30 -14.48 -4.65
N LEU A 164 -1.92 -13.49 -5.46
CA LEU A 164 -2.39 -13.29 -6.84
C LEU A 164 -1.23 -13.57 -7.81
N GLU A 165 -1.48 -14.39 -8.82
CA GLU A 165 -0.52 -14.62 -9.92
C GLU A 165 -1.28 -14.80 -11.26
N PHE A 166 -0.99 -13.94 -12.25
CA PHE A 166 -1.77 -13.81 -13.48
C PHE A 166 -3.27 -13.68 -13.23
N SER A 167 -3.70 -12.90 -12.23
CA SER A 167 -5.09 -12.91 -11.74
C SER A 167 -5.58 -11.54 -11.27
N THR A 168 -6.84 -11.46 -10.81
CA THR A 168 -7.42 -10.20 -10.33
C THR A 168 -8.04 -10.35 -8.94
N ALA A 169 -7.82 -9.36 -8.08
CA ALA A 169 -8.59 -9.15 -6.86
C ALA A 169 -9.27 -7.79 -6.88
N TYR A 170 -10.49 -7.72 -6.34
CA TYR A 170 -11.28 -6.50 -6.26
C TYR A 170 -11.82 -6.30 -4.84
N ASP A 171 -11.71 -5.07 -4.31
CA ASP A 171 -12.30 -4.69 -3.02
C ASP A 171 -11.76 -5.55 -1.85
N THR A 172 -10.45 -5.78 -1.83
CA THR A 172 -9.80 -6.55 -0.76
C THR A 172 -9.56 -5.67 0.46
N THR A 173 -9.91 -6.15 1.65
CA THR A 173 -9.55 -5.52 2.93
C THR A 173 -8.44 -6.31 3.61
N ILE A 174 -7.39 -5.64 4.08
CA ILE A 174 -6.22 -6.27 4.71
C ILE A 174 -6.02 -5.69 6.12
N GLN A 175 -5.93 -6.54 7.14
CA GLN A 175 -5.85 -6.10 8.54
C GLN A 175 -5.20 -7.13 9.48
N ASN A 176 -4.78 -6.67 10.66
CA ASN A 176 -4.33 -7.53 11.78
C ASN A 176 -3.25 -8.56 11.40
N GLY A 177 -2.24 -8.14 10.63
CA GLY A 177 -1.16 -9.01 10.13
C GLY A 177 -1.48 -9.72 8.82
N GLY A 178 -2.64 -9.42 8.21
CA GLY A 178 -3.01 -9.93 6.90
C GLY A 178 -2.05 -9.48 5.81
N MET A 179 -1.85 -10.31 4.80
CA MET A 179 -0.96 -10.03 3.67
C MET A 179 -1.65 -10.32 2.33
N GLN A 180 -1.62 -9.36 1.42
CA GLN A 180 -1.91 -9.58 0.00
C GLN A 180 -0.61 -9.49 -0.80
N SER A 181 -0.27 -10.56 -1.52
CA SER A 181 0.86 -10.62 -2.44
C SER A 181 0.36 -10.55 -3.88
N VAL A 182 0.78 -9.53 -4.63
CA VAL A 182 0.39 -9.27 -6.02
C VAL A 182 1.59 -9.51 -6.93
N PHE A 183 1.59 -10.64 -7.65
CA PHE A 183 2.70 -11.09 -8.49
C PHE A 183 2.28 -11.28 -9.95
N ARG A 184 3.24 -11.20 -10.87
CA ARG A 184 3.17 -11.56 -12.30
C ARG A 184 1.87 -11.16 -12.99
N GLU A 185 1.86 -9.97 -13.58
CA GLU A 185 0.73 -9.48 -14.39
C GLU A 185 -0.63 -9.50 -13.65
N SER A 186 -0.63 -9.55 -12.31
CA SER A 186 -1.86 -9.50 -11.52
C SER A 186 -2.32 -8.07 -11.26
N SER A 187 -3.62 -7.89 -11.08
CA SER A 187 -4.25 -6.62 -10.71
C SER A 187 -4.96 -6.73 -9.36
N ALA A 188 -4.60 -5.89 -8.40
CA ALA A 188 -5.34 -5.71 -7.16
C ALA A 188 -6.02 -4.32 -7.16
N GLU A 189 -7.34 -4.30 -7.26
CA GLU A 189 -8.11 -3.07 -7.40
C GLU A 189 -8.89 -2.75 -6.13
N LYS A 190 -8.89 -1.47 -5.73
CA LYS A 190 -9.64 -0.96 -4.56
C LYS A 190 -9.28 -1.66 -3.26
N THR A 191 -7.99 -1.93 -3.07
CA THR A 191 -7.53 -2.56 -1.84
C THR A 191 -7.55 -1.53 -0.70
N THR A 192 -8.14 -1.91 0.44
CA THR A 192 -8.08 -1.12 1.69
C THR A 192 -7.14 -1.81 2.68
N ILE A 193 -6.07 -1.11 3.05
CA ILE A 193 -5.05 -1.61 3.97
C ILE A 193 -5.23 -0.91 5.32
N ASN A 194 -5.69 -1.66 6.32
CA ASN A 194 -5.88 -1.20 7.69
C ASN A 194 -4.67 -1.53 8.56
N ALA A 195 -4.75 -1.18 9.86
CA ALA A 195 -3.67 -1.38 10.82
C ALA A 195 -3.13 -2.82 10.81
N GLY A 196 -1.82 -2.94 10.60
CA GLY A 196 -1.10 -4.21 10.54
C GLY A 196 -1.32 -5.01 9.25
N GLY A 197 -2.13 -4.52 8.31
CA GLY A 197 -2.25 -5.11 6.97
C GLY A 197 -1.07 -4.71 6.08
N VAL A 198 -0.68 -5.62 5.19
CA VAL A 198 0.39 -5.39 4.21
C VAL A 198 -0.08 -5.79 2.81
N GLN A 199 0.07 -4.89 1.84
CA GLN A 199 0.01 -5.22 0.42
C GLN A 199 1.43 -5.18 -0.16
N ASP A 200 1.81 -6.24 -0.84
CA ASP A 200 3.12 -6.42 -1.46
C ASP A 200 2.96 -6.60 -2.97
N VAL A 201 3.45 -5.64 -3.74
CA VAL A 201 3.32 -5.59 -5.21
C VAL A 201 4.71 -5.69 -5.82
N ARG A 202 4.95 -6.75 -6.60
CA ARG A 202 6.28 -7.02 -7.17
C ARG A 202 6.21 -7.87 -8.43
N GLU A 203 7.33 -7.92 -9.13
CA GLU A 203 7.49 -8.58 -10.44
C GLU A 203 6.75 -7.85 -11.57
N THR A 204 7.30 -7.95 -12.77
CA THR A 204 6.82 -7.23 -13.95
C THR A 204 5.34 -7.45 -14.21
N GLY A 205 4.62 -6.35 -14.42
CA GLY A 205 3.21 -6.34 -14.80
C GLY A 205 2.23 -6.37 -13.62
N SER A 206 2.72 -6.56 -12.39
CA SER A 206 1.87 -6.50 -11.18
C SER A 206 1.41 -5.08 -10.90
N LYS A 207 0.11 -4.90 -10.66
CA LYS A 207 -0.52 -3.59 -10.43
C LYS A 207 -1.38 -3.59 -9.17
N ALA A 208 -1.26 -2.51 -8.39
CA ALA A 208 -2.24 -2.13 -7.39
C ALA A 208 -2.90 -0.81 -7.81
N VAL A 209 -4.23 -0.79 -7.90
CA VAL A 209 -5.00 0.36 -8.39
C VAL A 209 -6.00 0.82 -7.33
N ASP A 210 -6.11 2.13 -7.12
CA ASP A 210 -7.05 2.74 -6.16
C ASP A 210 -6.86 2.22 -4.72
N THR A 211 -5.60 2.05 -4.30
CA THR A 211 -5.31 1.53 -2.96
C THR A 211 -5.49 2.62 -1.90
N ILE A 212 -6.18 2.28 -0.81
CA ILE A 212 -6.33 3.13 0.38
C ILE A 212 -5.46 2.55 1.49
N ILE A 213 -4.53 3.35 2.01
CA ILE A 213 -3.65 2.96 3.12
C ILE A 213 -4.03 3.75 4.37
N ASN A 214 -4.76 3.11 5.29
CA ASN A 214 -5.14 3.69 6.56
C ASN A 214 -3.99 3.65 7.58
N SER A 215 -4.20 4.25 8.74
CA SER A 215 -3.20 4.35 9.80
C SER A 215 -2.60 2.99 10.17
N ASN A 216 -1.26 2.90 10.14
CA ASN A 216 -0.47 1.69 10.36
C ASN A 216 -0.70 0.53 9.35
N GLY A 217 -1.36 0.80 8.22
CA GLY A 217 -1.32 -0.07 7.04
C GLY A 217 -0.06 0.19 6.23
N VAL A 218 0.41 -0.83 5.49
CA VAL A 218 1.62 -0.74 4.67
C VAL A 218 1.37 -1.24 3.25
N GLN A 219 1.82 -0.47 2.27
CA GLN A 219 1.96 -0.92 0.89
C GLN A 219 3.45 -0.93 0.52
N GLU A 220 3.94 -2.04 -0.03
CA GLU A 220 5.30 -2.19 -0.53
C GLU A 220 5.27 -2.42 -2.04
N ILE A 221 5.96 -1.57 -2.79
CA ILE A 221 6.08 -1.63 -4.24
C ILE A 221 7.54 -1.92 -4.59
N HIS A 222 7.81 -3.16 -4.99
CA HIS A 222 9.17 -3.63 -5.31
C HIS A 222 9.43 -3.58 -6.82
N ASP A 223 10.66 -3.95 -7.23
CA ASP A 223 11.06 -4.12 -8.63
C ASP A 223 9.97 -4.76 -9.51
N GLY A 224 9.61 -4.06 -10.60
CA GLY A 224 8.60 -4.48 -11.57
C GLY A 224 7.14 -4.24 -11.16
N GLY A 225 6.88 -3.93 -9.90
CA GLY A 225 5.55 -3.58 -9.38
C GLY A 225 5.17 -2.12 -9.67
N GLU A 226 3.88 -1.89 -9.88
CA GLU A 226 3.30 -0.57 -10.14
C GLU A 226 2.11 -0.29 -9.21
N ALA A 227 2.13 0.86 -8.53
CA ALA A 227 0.98 1.39 -7.82
C ALA A 227 0.40 2.59 -8.58
N LEU A 228 -0.90 2.54 -8.86
CA LEU A 228 -1.64 3.58 -9.55
C LEU A 228 -2.72 4.11 -8.62
N THR A 229 -2.77 5.43 -8.43
CA THR A 229 -3.80 6.09 -7.61
C THR A 229 -3.83 5.56 -6.17
N THR A 230 -2.83 5.94 -5.37
CA THR A 230 -2.77 5.54 -3.95
C THR A 230 -3.18 6.68 -3.03
N HIS A 231 -4.07 6.42 -2.08
CA HIS A 231 -4.47 7.39 -1.04
C HIS A 231 -3.95 6.96 0.33
N ILE A 232 -3.15 7.81 0.98
CA ILE A 232 -2.53 7.53 2.27
C ILE A 232 -3.18 8.38 3.37
N TYR A 233 -3.79 7.70 4.36
CA TYR A 233 -4.46 8.26 5.53
C TYR A 233 -3.78 7.80 6.83
N GLY A 234 -2.49 8.10 6.95
CA GLY A 234 -1.68 7.81 8.14
C GLY A 234 -0.91 6.49 8.05
N GLY A 235 -1.07 5.74 6.96
CA GLY A 235 -0.26 4.57 6.65
C GLY A 235 1.09 4.91 6.00
N ALA A 236 1.74 3.89 5.46
CA ALA A 236 3.01 4.03 4.76
C ALA A 236 2.99 3.33 3.39
N GLN A 237 3.51 4.01 2.38
CA GLN A 237 3.88 3.42 1.09
C GLN A 237 5.41 3.38 0.98
N TYR A 238 5.98 2.23 0.64
CA TYR A 238 7.41 2.04 0.36
C TYR A 238 7.59 1.65 -1.10
N ILE A 239 8.48 2.34 -1.81
CA ILE A 239 8.75 2.14 -3.23
C ILE A 239 10.23 1.81 -3.38
N ASP A 240 10.56 0.52 -3.50
CA ASP A 240 11.92 0.00 -3.61
C ASP A 240 12.13 -0.64 -4.99
N GLY A 241 12.65 0.14 -5.94
CA GLY A 241 12.82 -0.30 -7.34
C GLY A 241 11.54 -0.31 -8.19
N GLY A 242 10.37 -0.27 -7.55
CA GLY A 242 9.07 -0.15 -8.21
C GLY A 242 8.68 1.29 -8.60
N ILE A 243 7.44 1.44 -9.10
CA ILE A 243 6.88 2.73 -9.53
C ILE A 243 5.57 3.01 -8.80
N ALA A 244 5.41 4.23 -8.28
CA ALA A 244 4.13 4.75 -7.83
C ALA A 244 3.75 5.98 -8.65
N ASP A 245 2.55 5.97 -9.23
CA ASP A 245 1.97 7.11 -9.95
C ASP A 245 0.67 7.56 -9.29
N ASP A 246 0.46 8.88 -9.28
CA ASP A 246 -0.74 9.52 -8.74
C ASP A 246 -0.99 9.20 -7.25
N THR A 247 -0.04 9.56 -6.39
CA THR A 247 -0.16 9.32 -4.93
C THR A 247 -0.63 10.56 -4.19
N TYR A 248 -1.68 10.40 -3.38
CA TYR A 248 -2.27 11.43 -2.51
C TYR A 248 -1.93 11.13 -1.04
N ILE A 249 -1.08 11.96 -0.45
CA ILE A 249 -0.65 11.81 0.94
C ILE A 249 -1.47 12.77 1.82
N HIS A 250 -2.63 12.33 2.27
CA HIS A 250 -3.47 13.12 3.18
C HIS A 250 -2.84 13.24 4.57
N SER A 251 -2.24 12.14 5.04
CA SER A 251 -1.36 12.03 6.21
C SER A 251 -0.49 10.77 6.07
N GLY A 252 0.45 10.53 6.98
CA GLY A 252 1.37 9.37 6.87
C GLY A 252 2.53 9.65 5.92
N THR A 253 3.09 8.60 5.31
CA THR A 253 4.36 8.71 4.57
C THR A 253 4.40 7.96 3.24
N GLN A 254 4.99 8.58 2.22
CA GLN A 254 5.52 7.88 1.05
C GLN A 254 7.05 7.87 1.13
N ASN A 255 7.65 6.69 1.01
CA ASN A 255 9.07 6.44 1.08
C ASN A 255 9.55 5.94 -0.29
N ILE A 256 10.44 6.70 -0.92
CA ILE A 256 11.00 6.35 -2.23
C ILE A 256 12.44 5.92 -2.00
N ASP A 257 12.66 4.62 -2.05
CA ASP A 257 13.92 3.95 -1.77
C ASP A 257 14.75 3.76 -3.05
N ARG A 258 15.81 2.95 -2.96
CA ARG A 258 16.81 2.84 -4.01
C ARG A 258 16.17 2.32 -5.31
N GLY A 259 16.29 3.10 -6.39
CA GLY A 259 15.71 2.72 -7.68
C GLY A 259 14.19 2.92 -7.75
N GLY A 260 13.54 3.21 -6.63
CA GLY A 260 12.14 3.56 -6.59
C GLY A 260 11.88 4.89 -7.29
N LYS A 261 10.71 4.98 -7.93
CA LYS A 261 10.27 6.20 -8.63
C LYS A 261 8.84 6.55 -8.25
N ALA A 262 8.63 7.77 -7.78
CA ALA A 262 7.31 8.36 -7.65
C ALA A 262 7.08 9.43 -8.72
N THR A 263 5.94 9.35 -9.39
CA THR A 263 5.44 10.39 -10.30
C THR A 263 4.12 10.93 -9.79
N ASN A 264 3.87 12.22 -10.01
CA ASN A 264 2.60 12.88 -9.69
C ASN A 264 2.17 12.65 -8.23
N THR A 265 2.95 13.20 -7.29
CA THR A 265 2.63 13.06 -5.86
C THR A 265 2.05 14.36 -5.32
N TYR A 266 0.94 14.26 -4.59
CA TYR A 266 0.26 15.37 -3.92
C TYR A 266 0.36 15.19 -2.41
N ILE A 267 1.07 16.10 -1.74
CA ILE A 267 1.34 16.01 -0.30
C ILE A 267 0.49 17.04 0.43
N TYR A 268 -0.48 16.61 1.25
CA TYR A 268 -1.35 17.49 2.04
C TYR A 268 -0.82 17.70 3.45
N ASN A 269 -1.09 16.80 4.40
CA ASN A 269 -0.58 16.88 5.79
C ASN A 269 0.35 15.71 6.12
N GLY A 270 0.83 15.00 5.11
CA GLY A 270 1.79 13.92 5.24
C GLY A 270 3.17 14.31 4.73
N LYS A 271 3.98 13.28 4.48
CA LYS A 271 5.38 13.45 4.11
C LYS A 271 5.78 12.54 2.95
N GLN A 272 6.54 13.07 2.01
CA GLN A 272 7.31 12.26 1.05
C GLN A 272 8.79 12.29 1.45
N ILE A 273 9.40 11.11 1.54
CA ILE A 273 10.83 10.94 1.82
C ILE A 273 11.47 10.31 0.59
N VAL A 274 12.29 11.10 -0.12
CA VAL A 274 13.07 10.64 -1.27
C VAL A 274 14.45 10.22 -0.78
N ARG A 275 14.67 8.92 -0.54
CA ARG A 275 15.96 8.42 -0.02
C ARG A 275 17.05 8.47 -1.10
N GLU A 276 18.29 8.23 -0.69
CA GLU A 276 19.42 8.15 -1.62
C GLU A 276 19.10 7.19 -2.77
N ARG A 277 19.34 7.65 -4.01
CA ARG A 277 19.04 6.91 -5.26
C ARG A 277 17.55 6.65 -5.52
N GLY A 278 16.64 7.22 -4.72
CA GLY A 278 15.23 7.36 -5.05
C GLY A 278 14.98 8.61 -5.90
N THR A 279 13.90 8.59 -6.69
CA THR A 279 13.53 9.70 -7.59
C THR A 279 12.07 10.10 -7.43
N ALA A 280 11.82 11.39 -7.18
CA ALA A 280 10.48 11.99 -7.22
C ALA A 280 10.36 12.96 -8.40
N ILE A 281 9.26 12.89 -9.15
CA ILE A 281 8.99 13.76 -10.30
C ILE A 281 7.55 14.29 -10.20
N ASN A 282 7.35 15.58 -10.50
CA ASN A 282 6.04 16.22 -10.48
C ASN A 282 5.39 16.14 -9.09
N THR A 283 6.10 16.60 -8.06
CA THR A 283 5.54 16.66 -6.71
C THR A 283 4.86 18.00 -6.47
N THR A 284 3.64 18.00 -5.95
CA THR A 284 2.96 19.19 -5.44
C THR A 284 2.85 19.08 -3.92
N ILE A 285 3.51 19.99 -3.23
CA ILE A 285 3.49 20.06 -1.76
C ILE A 285 2.47 21.12 -1.36
N HIS A 286 1.29 20.71 -0.90
CA HIS A 286 0.29 21.64 -0.37
C HIS A 286 0.70 22.16 1.02
N GLN A 287 -0.01 23.18 1.51
CA GLN A 287 0.18 23.69 2.86
C GLN A 287 -0.03 22.58 3.89
N GLY A 288 0.92 22.46 4.84
CA GLY A 288 0.97 21.36 5.82
C GLY A 288 1.80 20.17 5.37
N GLY A 289 2.17 20.10 4.08
CA GLY A 289 2.88 18.96 3.50
C GLY A 289 4.38 19.16 3.53
N GLU A 290 5.10 18.05 3.59
CA GLU A 290 6.56 18.05 3.61
C GLU A 290 7.17 17.08 2.60
N GLN A 291 8.23 17.53 1.92
CA GLN A 291 9.11 16.66 1.13
C GLN A 291 10.53 16.72 1.70
N GLU A 292 11.08 15.58 2.10
CA GLU A 292 12.49 15.45 2.49
C GLU A 292 13.27 14.71 1.41
N ILE A 293 14.30 15.36 0.87
CA ILE A 293 15.09 14.83 -0.23
C ILE A 293 16.48 14.49 0.27
N TYR A 294 16.89 13.25 0.03
CA TYR A 294 18.25 12.72 0.12
C TYR A 294 18.72 12.18 -1.25
N GLY A 295 17.78 11.80 -2.12
CA GLY A 295 18.00 11.46 -3.53
C GLY A 295 17.78 12.65 -4.47
N THR A 296 16.93 12.44 -5.48
CA THR A 296 16.64 13.47 -6.50
C THR A 296 15.15 13.77 -6.56
N ALA A 297 14.78 15.04 -6.52
CA ALA A 297 13.44 15.51 -6.85
C ALA A 297 13.50 16.46 -8.05
N SER A 298 12.53 16.36 -8.95
CA SER A 298 12.41 17.27 -10.09
C SER A 298 10.98 17.76 -10.28
N ASN A 299 10.85 18.99 -10.80
CA ASN A 299 9.56 19.63 -11.07
C ASN A 299 8.64 19.66 -9.83
N THR A 300 9.10 20.32 -8.77
CA THR A 300 8.35 20.40 -7.51
C THR A 300 7.65 21.76 -7.36
N ASN A 301 6.34 21.75 -7.12
CA ASN A 301 5.54 22.93 -6.77
C ASN A 301 5.33 23.00 -5.27
N ILE A 302 5.77 24.07 -4.61
CA ILE A 302 5.80 24.16 -3.14
C ILE A 302 4.83 25.23 -2.63
N TYR A 303 3.85 24.81 -1.84
CA TYR A 303 3.02 25.64 -0.95
C TYR A 303 3.23 25.25 0.54
N GLY A 304 3.76 24.05 0.80
CA GLY A 304 4.25 23.58 2.09
C GLY A 304 5.77 23.74 2.22
N THR A 305 6.46 22.69 2.62
CA THR A 305 7.93 22.73 2.84
C THR A 305 8.68 21.64 2.08
N GLN A 306 9.80 22.01 1.45
CA GLN A 306 10.78 21.06 0.91
C GLN A 306 12.12 21.22 1.63
N TYR A 307 12.71 20.11 2.04
CA TYR A 307 14.05 20.02 2.61
C TYR A 307 14.98 19.32 1.62
N VAL A 308 16.01 20.03 1.15
CA VAL A 308 17.06 19.49 0.29
C VAL A 308 18.27 19.19 1.17
N ASN A 309 18.43 17.93 1.57
CA ASN A 309 19.47 17.52 2.52
C ASN A 309 20.84 17.32 1.86
N ASN A 310 21.85 16.95 2.66
CA ASN A 310 23.20 16.70 2.17
C ASN A 310 23.21 15.65 1.05
N GLY A 311 23.86 15.95 -0.07
CA GLY A 311 23.94 15.07 -1.25
C GLY A 311 22.71 15.09 -2.15
N ALA A 312 21.59 15.66 -1.68
CA ALA A 312 20.34 15.72 -2.42
C ALA A 312 20.38 16.74 -3.57
N ILE A 313 19.58 16.47 -4.59
CA ILE A 313 19.37 17.37 -5.73
C ILE A 313 17.87 17.67 -5.87
N ALA A 314 17.49 18.94 -5.79
CA ALA A 314 16.17 19.42 -6.19
C ALA A 314 16.32 20.25 -7.47
N ASP A 315 15.71 19.81 -8.57
CA ASP A 315 15.78 20.49 -9.86
C ASP A 315 14.39 20.99 -10.28
N ILE A 316 14.34 22.16 -10.91
CA ILE A 316 13.09 22.79 -11.40
C ILE A 316 12.07 22.89 -10.25
N THR A 317 12.40 23.70 -9.24
CA THR A 317 11.50 23.94 -8.10
C THR A 317 10.80 25.28 -8.25
N VAL A 318 9.48 25.32 -8.02
CA VAL A 318 8.69 26.56 -7.95
C VAL A 318 8.18 26.74 -6.53
N ILE A 319 8.64 27.79 -5.86
CA ILE A 319 8.24 28.12 -4.49
C ILE A 319 7.13 29.17 -4.57
N ASN A 320 5.90 28.75 -4.26
CA ASN A 320 4.71 29.60 -4.32
C ASN A 320 4.46 30.31 -2.98
N ASN A 321 3.40 31.13 -2.93
CA ASN A 321 3.03 31.87 -1.72
C ASN A 321 2.83 30.94 -0.51
N GLY A 322 3.55 31.20 0.58
CA GLY A 322 3.56 30.38 1.79
C GLY A 322 4.48 29.16 1.72
N GLY A 323 4.99 28.83 0.53
CA GLY A 323 5.93 27.74 0.31
C GLY A 323 7.35 28.07 0.77
N LYS A 324 8.07 27.05 1.22
CA LYS A 324 9.46 27.17 1.67
C LYS A 324 10.34 26.04 1.14
N GLN A 325 11.46 26.39 0.53
CA GLN A 325 12.55 25.44 0.23
C GLN A 325 13.73 25.72 1.14
N LEU A 326 14.20 24.69 1.87
CA LEU A 326 15.39 24.75 2.71
C LEU A 326 16.50 23.90 2.10
N VAL A 327 17.52 24.56 1.56
CA VAL A 327 18.70 23.89 1.01
C VAL A 327 19.76 23.81 2.10
N LYS A 328 19.92 22.61 2.67
CA LYS A 328 20.85 22.35 3.78
C LYS A 328 22.27 22.18 3.26
N THR A 329 23.24 22.24 4.17
CA THR A 329 24.66 22.06 3.86
C THR A 329 24.89 20.79 3.03
N GLY A 330 25.58 20.93 1.89
CA GLY A 330 25.84 19.84 0.94
C GLY A 330 24.67 19.50 -0.01
N GLY A 331 23.48 20.07 0.20
CA GLY A 331 22.35 19.97 -0.71
C GLY A 331 22.45 20.92 -1.91
N LYS A 332 21.77 20.58 -3.00
CA LYS A 332 21.80 21.33 -4.26
C LYS A 332 20.38 21.63 -4.76
N ALA A 333 20.04 22.91 -4.88
CA ALA A 333 18.87 23.36 -5.61
C ALA A 333 19.28 23.92 -6.97
N LEU A 334 18.61 23.50 -8.04
CA LEU A 334 18.88 23.91 -9.41
C LEU A 334 17.58 24.45 -10.02
N ASN A 335 17.67 25.51 -10.83
CA ASN A 335 16.54 26.08 -11.56
C ASN A 335 15.35 26.43 -10.65
N THR A 336 15.63 27.04 -9.49
CA THR A 336 14.59 27.39 -8.51
C THR A 336 13.96 28.73 -8.85
N THR A 337 12.64 28.76 -9.01
CA THR A 337 11.86 30.00 -9.11
C THR A 337 11.25 30.34 -7.76
N ILE A 338 11.52 31.55 -7.25
CA ILE A 338 10.93 32.07 -6.02
C ILE A 338 9.82 33.05 -6.39
N SER A 339 8.56 32.63 -6.28
CA SER A 339 7.41 33.49 -6.57
C SER A 339 7.11 34.44 -5.40
N SER A 340 6.21 35.41 -5.61
CA SER A 340 5.76 36.30 -4.54
C SER A 340 5.20 35.52 -3.35
N GLY A 341 5.73 35.80 -2.15
CA GLY A 341 5.37 35.10 -0.91
C GLY A 341 6.07 33.76 -0.70
N GLY A 342 6.87 33.28 -1.66
CA GLY A 342 7.71 32.10 -1.52
C GLY A 342 9.05 32.41 -0.87
N VAL A 343 9.64 31.43 -0.18
CA VAL A 343 10.92 31.57 0.54
C VAL A 343 11.92 30.50 0.12
N LEU A 344 13.07 30.93 -0.39
CA LEU A 344 14.26 30.09 -0.54
C LEU A 344 15.23 30.38 0.62
N GLU A 345 15.54 29.37 1.43
CA GLU A 345 16.55 29.44 2.49
C GLU A 345 17.75 28.54 2.16
N VAL A 346 18.92 29.14 1.92
CA VAL A 346 20.15 28.44 1.53
C VAL A 346 21.19 28.56 2.64
N TYR A 347 21.52 27.41 3.25
CA TYR A 347 22.44 27.32 4.38
C TYR A 347 23.92 27.43 3.94
N ASP A 348 24.80 27.68 4.91
CA ASP A 348 26.25 27.64 4.69
C ASP A 348 26.68 26.30 4.06
N GLY A 349 27.50 26.36 3.01
CA GLY A 349 27.97 25.18 2.26
C GLY A 349 26.92 24.51 1.37
N ALA A 350 25.73 25.08 1.22
CA ALA A 350 24.73 24.63 0.24
C ALA A 350 24.91 25.34 -1.11
N ILE A 351 24.35 24.74 -2.17
CA ILE A 351 24.41 25.27 -3.54
C ILE A 351 22.99 25.55 -4.05
N ALA A 352 22.76 26.74 -4.60
CA ALA A 352 21.54 27.08 -5.32
C ALA A 352 21.89 27.77 -6.65
N ASN A 353 21.84 27.04 -7.77
CA ASN A 353 22.19 27.59 -9.08
C ASN A 353 20.95 27.89 -9.91
N ASP A 354 21.08 28.89 -10.78
CA ASP A 354 20.03 29.33 -11.69
C ASP A 354 18.73 29.70 -10.96
N VAL A 355 18.88 30.39 -9.83
CA VAL A 355 17.76 30.94 -9.06
C VAL A 355 17.10 32.07 -9.85
N ASP A 356 15.77 32.03 -9.98
CA ASP A 356 14.95 33.10 -10.56
C ASP A 356 14.08 33.70 -9.46
N GLN A 357 14.59 34.73 -8.79
CA GLN A 357 13.85 35.45 -7.76
C GLN A 357 12.88 36.43 -8.41
N LYS A 358 11.58 36.19 -8.29
CA LYS A 358 10.54 37.14 -8.72
C LYS A 358 10.33 38.22 -7.66
N SER A 359 9.73 39.34 -8.06
CA SER A 359 9.31 40.37 -7.11
C SER A 359 8.36 39.79 -6.05
N GLY A 360 8.61 40.12 -4.79
CA GLY A 360 7.96 39.56 -3.61
C GLY A 360 8.52 38.21 -3.14
N GLY A 361 9.46 37.60 -3.87
CA GLY A 361 10.13 36.36 -3.48
C GLY A 361 11.28 36.62 -2.50
N ALA A 362 11.36 35.83 -1.43
CA ALA A 362 12.35 36.00 -0.38
C ALA A 362 13.52 35.03 -0.54
N LEU A 363 14.74 35.58 -0.51
CA LEU A 363 15.98 34.81 -0.39
C LEU A 363 16.58 35.01 1.01
N ILE A 364 16.82 33.92 1.73
CA ILE A 364 17.48 33.91 3.04
C ILE A 364 18.78 33.13 2.90
N THR A 365 19.92 33.78 3.15
CA THR A 365 21.22 33.15 2.97
C THR A 365 22.36 33.85 3.73
N SER A 366 23.58 33.35 3.56
CA SER A 366 24.82 33.96 4.03
C SER A 366 25.89 33.95 2.94
N THR A 367 26.97 34.72 3.13
CA THR A 367 28.14 34.73 2.24
C THR A 367 28.90 33.40 2.17
N ASN A 368 28.56 32.40 3.01
CA ASN A 368 29.17 31.05 2.99
C ASN A 368 28.37 30.05 2.13
N SER A 369 27.31 30.47 1.46
CA SER A 369 26.60 29.67 0.45
C SER A 369 27.23 29.85 -0.94
N SER A 370 26.79 29.03 -1.90
CA SER A 370 27.09 29.21 -3.32
C SER A 370 25.79 29.38 -4.11
N ILE A 371 25.50 30.59 -4.56
CA ILE A 371 24.26 30.95 -5.24
C ILE A 371 24.56 31.69 -6.55
N SER A 372 23.83 31.35 -7.60
CA SER A 372 23.80 32.12 -8.85
C SER A 372 22.36 32.24 -9.35
N GLY A 373 22.05 33.33 -10.05
CA GLY A 373 20.71 33.51 -10.57
C GLY A 373 20.41 34.90 -11.09
N LYS A 374 19.12 35.16 -11.31
CA LYS A 374 18.54 36.47 -11.61
C LYS A 374 17.72 36.95 -10.40
N ASN A 375 17.93 38.20 -10.01
CA ASN A 375 17.17 38.86 -8.97
C ASN A 375 15.86 39.45 -9.53
N SER A 376 15.02 39.98 -8.65
CA SER A 376 13.71 40.54 -9.02
C SER A 376 13.76 41.78 -9.91
N ASN A 377 14.92 42.43 -10.01
CA ASN A 377 15.17 43.52 -10.97
C ASN A 377 15.58 43.00 -12.37
N GLY A 378 15.59 41.67 -12.57
CA GLY A 378 16.00 41.02 -13.81
C GLY A 378 17.52 40.99 -14.06
N LYS A 379 18.33 41.38 -13.08
CA LYS A 379 19.81 41.38 -13.18
C LYS A 379 20.37 40.08 -12.62
N SER A 380 21.53 39.66 -13.12
CA SER A 380 22.26 38.56 -12.50
C SER A 380 22.72 38.94 -11.09
N PHE A 381 22.70 37.98 -10.17
CA PHE A 381 23.27 38.10 -8.83
C PHE A 381 24.05 36.84 -8.47
N SER A 382 24.93 36.94 -7.48
CA SER A 382 25.65 35.78 -6.98
C SER A 382 26.03 35.89 -5.51
N VAL A 383 26.22 34.73 -4.89
CA VAL A 383 26.93 34.56 -3.63
C VAL A 383 27.96 33.47 -3.85
N ASN A 384 29.25 33.77 -3.81
CA ASN A 384 30.29 32.78 -4.06
C ASN A 384 31.56 33.11 -3.30
N ALA A 385 32.19 32.09 -2.70
CA ALA A 385 33.48 32.20 -2.03
C ALA A 385 33.60 33.39 -1.05
N GLY A 386 32.56 33.64 -0.25
CA GLY A 386 32.55 34.75 0.72
C GLY A 386 32.05 36.09 0.16
N HIS A 387 31.80 36.21 -1.14
CA HIS A 387 31.38 37.44 -1.79
C HIS A 387 29.93 37.36 -2.27
N ALA A 388 29.09 38.30 -1.84
CA ALA A 388 27.75 38.49 -2.38
C ALA A 388 27.72 39.72 -3.30
N ASP A 389 27.18 39.60 -4.50
CA ASP A 389 27.01 40.72 -5.43
C ASP A 389 25.58 40.77 -5.98
N SER A 390 25.03 41.99 -6.03
CA SER A 390 23.73 42.28 -6.65
C SER A 390 22.55 41.53 -6.03
N VAL A 391 22.66 41.10 -4.77
CA VAL A 391 21.59 40.44 -4.01
C VAL A 391 20.45 41.43 -3.75
N VAL A 392 19.20 40.99 -3.95
CA VAL A 392 18.00 41.75 -3.61
C VAL A 392 17.30 41.09 -2.42
N LEU A 393 17.10 41.87 -1.36
CA LEU A 393 16.41 41.45 -0.15
C LEU A 393 15.04 42.13 -0.10
N GLU A 394 13.99 41.34 -0.25
CA GLU A 394 12.60 41.78 -0.18
C GLU A 394 11.76 40.71 0.54
N ASN A 395 10.58 41.09 1.04
CA ASN A 395 9.62 40.21 1.70
C ASN A 395 10.24 39.30 2.80
N SER A 396 11.02 39.89 3.71
CA SER A 396 11.80 39.20 4.76
C SER A 396 13.02 38.42 4.27
N GLY A 397 13.46 38.64 3.01
CA GLY A 397 14.77 38.21 2.55
C GLY A 397 15.89 38.74 3.45
N LEU A 398 16.91 37.91 3.66
CA LEU A 398 17.99 38.19 4.60
C LEU A 398 19.32 37.70 4.02
N LEU A 399 20.34 38.57 4.03
CA LEU A 399 21.72 38.20 3.78
C LEU A 399 22.54 38.38 5.05
N THR A 400 23.12 37.29 5.56
CA THR A 400 24.12 37.36 6.62
C THR A 400 25.52 37.45 6.01
N VAL A 401 26.16 38.61 6.13
CA VAL A 401 27.57 38.78 5.75
C VAL A 401 28.46 38.28 6.88
N LYS A 402 29.19 37.19 6.66
CA LYS A 402 30.06 36.55 7.66
C LYS A 402 31.35 37.37 7.84
N ALA A 403 32.10 37.14 8.93
CA ALA A 403 33.25 37.97 9.33
C ALA A 403 34.33 38.16 8.25
N THR A 404 34.53 37.18 7.36
CA THR A 404 35.50 37.25 6.25
C THR A 404 34.84 37.53 4.90
N GLY A 405 33.51 37.70 4.87
CA GLY A 405 32.75 37.94 3.66
C GLY A 405 32.55 39.43 3.38
N ASN A 406 32.14 39.73 2.16
CA ASN A 406 31.74 41.07 1.74
C ASN A 406 30.48 41.02 0.86
N ALA A 407 29.73 42.11 0.83
CA ALA A 407 28.56 42.26 -0.03
C ALA A 407 28.65 43.57 -0.82
N THR A 408 28.47 43.50 -2.13
CA THR A 408 28.43 44.66 -3.03
C THR A 408 27.09 44.72 -3.75
N ASN A 409 26.67 45.93 -4.12
CA ASN A 409 25.44 46.18 -4.89
C ASN A 409 24.17 45.55 -4.28
N THR A 410 24.15 45.33 -2.97
CA THR A 410 22.99 44.76 -2.28
C THR A 410 21.86 45.79 -2.23
N THR A 411 20.67 45.39 -2.67
CA THR A 411 19.46 46.20 -2.58
C THR A 411 18.58 45.65 -1.48
N VAL A 412 18.23 46.49 -0.49
CA VAL A 412 17.28 46.14 0.56
C VAL A 412 16.00 46.90 0.30
N MET A 413 14.93 46.19 -0.06
CA MET A 413 13.61 46.79 -0.31
C MET A 413 12.83 46.86 1.00
N LEU A 414 12.23 48.01 1.26
CA LEU A 414 11.32 48.19 2.39
C LEU A 414 9.96 47.55 2.08
N PRO A 415 9.21 47.08 3.10
CA PRO A 415 7.83 46.64 2.89
C PRO A 415 7.01 47.75 2.24
N ALA A 416 6.20 47.43 1.23
CA ALA A 416 5.16 48.34 0.78
C ALA A 416 4.11 48.43 1.89
N TYR A 417 3.93 49.63 2.47
CA TYR A 417 2.95 49.90 3.52
C TYR A 417 1.51 49.91 3.01
#